data_AF-A0A7W1IPW5-F1
#
_entry.id   AF-A0A7W1IPW5-F1
#
_cell.length_a   1.000
_cell.length_b   1.000
_cell.length_c   1.000
_cell.angle_alpha   90.00
_cell.angle_beta   90.00
_cell.angle_gamma   90.00
#
_symmetry.space_group_name_H-M   'P 1'
#
loop_
_entity.id
_entity.type
_entity.pdbx_description
1 polymer ?
#
loop_
_entity_poly.entity_id
_entity_poly.type
_entity_poly.pdbx_seq_one_letter_code
_entity_poly.pdbx_strand_id
1 'polypeptide(L)'
;MEKYLVIVDDVLDRAIRPGQMLVQRTGAQLDALIDNQIVPGKEDGAERIIVGATQLLTTFPAPVDGLYTIRVRAASERVDREPLRLAVRVGTSAIAGEVRITANPKQPGSYTVSCKIPAGKTNLALIVANPLIQPKAQPKSQAKEAQPKDAQPKDPKARKPGDPQPADKKSASPAPMAELPADVPVPRSAIIYAVEVTGPPAAQASELQRRLFVAMPDKDLPKREAARRIAETFARRAYRRPPSSEEIEVLLKVFELADSQEEVFSESVK
;
A
#
# COMPACT_ATOMS: atom_id res chain seq x y z
N MET A 1 9.56 -13.57 47.38
CA MET A 1 8.35 -13.66 46.52
C MET A 1 8.24 -12.50 45.53
N GLU A 2 8.92 -11.37 45.75
CA GLU A 2 8.82 -10.17 44.89
C GLU A 2 9.38 -10.33 43.47
N LYS A 3 10.34 -11.24 43.24
CA LYS A 3 10.91 -11.48 41.89
C LYS A 3 9.94 -12.16 40.91
N TYR A 4 8.91 -12.85 41.39
CA TYR A 4 7.93 -13.49 40.50
C TYR A 4 6.83 -12.52 40.06
N LEU A 5 6.49 -11.52 40.88
CA LEU A 5 5.49 -10.51 40.52
C LEU A 5 6.01 -9.53 39.45
N VAL A 6 7.28 -9.14 39.54
CA VAL A 6 7.92 -8.27 38.51
C VAL A 6 8.03 -8.98 37.15
N ILE A 7 8.21 -10.30 37.14
CA ILE A 7 8.20 -11.08 35.90
C ILE A 7 6.78 -11.21 35.33
N VAL A 8 5.77 -11.31 36.20
CA VAL A 8 4.36 -11.36 35.78
C VAL A 8 3.94 -10.03 35.15
N ASP A 9 4.35 -8.88 35.72
CA ASP A 9 4.06 -7.56 35.13
C ASP A 9 4.77 -7.34 33.77
N ASP A 10 6.04 -7.69 33.62
CA ASP A 10 6.76 -7.58 32.33
C ASP A 10 6.20 -8.56 31.27
N VAL A 11 5.65 -9.71 31.71
CA VAL A 11 4.97 -10.67 30.82
C VAL A 11 3.56 -10.20 30.48
N LEU A 12 2.83 -9.58 31.40
CA LEU A 12 1.50 -8.99 31.18
C LEU A 12 1.59 -7.79 30.24
N ASP A 13 2.53 -6.86 30.45
CA ASP A 13 2.76 -5.71 29.55
C ASP A 13 3.21 -6.16 28.15
N ARG A 14 3.96 -7.26 28.03
CA ARG A 14 4.28 -7.87 26.73
C ARG A 14 3.09 -8.58 26.09
N ALA A 15 2.12 -9.02 26.89
CA ALA A 15 0.92 -9.75 26.45
C ALA A 15 -0.29 -8.83 26.21
N ILE A 16 -0.23 -7.57 26.61
CA ILE A 16 -1.15 -6.48 26.24
C ILE A 16 -0.52 -5.74 25.06
N ARG A 17 -0.49 -6.38 23.89
CA ARG A 17 -0.24 -5.65 22.65
C ARG A 17 -1.59 -5.35 22.02
N PRO A 18 -1.87 -4.08 21.67
CA PRO A 18 -3.09 -3.77 20.95
C PRO A 18 -3.16 -4.66 19.72
N GLY A 19 -4.35 -5.25 19.50
CA GLY A 19 -4.64 -6.02 18.29
C GLY A 19 -4.08 -5.29 17.08
N GLN A 20 -3.53 -6.05 16.13
CA GLN A 20 -2.85 -5.52 14.95
C GLN A 20 -3.63 -4.33 14.39
N MET A 21 -3.06 -3.14 14.48
CA MET A 21 -3.75 -1.94 14.04
C MET A 21 -3.98 -2.06 12.54
N LEU A 22 -5.20 -1.81 12.10
CA LEU A 22 -5.54 -1.67 10.69
C LEU A 22 -6.20 -0.31 10.50
N VAL A 23 -5.52 0.59 9.80
CA VAL A 23 -6.09 1.86 9.34
C VAL A 23 -6.23 1.80 7.84
N GLN A 24 -7.45 1.98 7.34
CA GLN A 24 -7.73 2.04 5.92
C GLN A 24 -8.31 3.41 5.57
N ARG A 25 -7.76 4.04 4.53
CA ARG A 25 -8.23 5.30 3.96
C ARG A 25 -8.41 5.13 2.46
N THR A 26 -9.49 5.71 1.91
CA THR A 26 -9.62 5.84 0.46
C THR A 26 -8.68 6.93 -0.05
N GLY A 27 -8.39 6.94 -1.34
CA GLY A 27 -7.56 7.99 -1.93
C GLY A 27 -8.15 9.38 -1.72
N ALA A 28 -9.47 9.52 -1.84
CA ALA A 28 -10.15 10.80 -1.70
C ALA A 28 -10.07 11.38 -0.29
N GLN A 29 -9.99 10.53 0.74
CA GLN A 29 -9.85 10.95 2.14
C GLN A 29 -8.48 11.54 2.47
N LEU A 30 -7.49 11.40 1.59
CA LEU A 30 -6.17 11.98 1.78
C LEU A 30 -6.21 13.46 1.41
N ASP A 31 -5.60 14.31 2.22
CA ASP A 31 -5.40 15.72 1.87
C ASP A 31 -4.37 15.82 0.75
N ALA A 32 -4.50 16.76 -0.19
CA ALA A 32 -3.46 17.04 -1.17
C ALA A 32 -2.73 18.34 -0.85
N LEU A 33 -1.41 18.33 -0.92
CA LEU A 33 -0.59 19.52 -0.95
C LEU A 33 -0.28 19.86 -2.41
N ILE A 34 -0.94 20.89 -2.93
CA ILE A 34 -0.79 21.40 -4.31
C ILE A 34 -0.30 22.84 -4.18
N ASP A 35 0.85 23.17 -4.76
CA ASP A 35 1.41 24.54 -4.72
C ASP A 35 1.43 25.16 -3.32
N ASN A 36 1.83 24.36 -2.32
CA ASN A 36 1.88 24.72 -0.91
C ASN A 36 0.51 25.04 -0.26
N GLN A 37 -0.59 24.71 -0.92
CA GLN A 37 -1.94 24.78 -0.39
C GLN A 37 -2.48 23.38 -0.08
N ILE A 38 -3.07 23.23 1.11
CA ILE A 38 -3.72 21.98 1.52
C ILE A 38 -5.15 21.99 0.97
N VAL A 39 -5.41 21.11 0.02
CA VAL A 39 -6.75 20.80 -0.47
C VAL A 39 -7.27 19.59 0.32
N PRO A 40 -8.26 19.76 1.20
CA PRO A 40 -8.67 18.69 2.11
C PRO A 40 -9.22 17.46 1.37
N GLY A 41 -9.16 16.31 2.05
CA GLY A 41 -9.85 15.09 1.66
C GLY A 41 -11.37 15.26 1.57
N LYS A 42 -12.02 14.36 0.82
CA LYS A 42 -13.47 14.16 0.84
C LYS A 42 -13.77 12.80 1.44
N GLU A 43 -14.69 12.72 2.40
CA GLU A 43 -15.01 11.47 3.09
C GLU A 43 -15.69 10.44 2.17
N ASP A 44 -16.54 10.90 1.25
CA ASP A 44 -17.33 10.05 0.35
C ASP A 44 -16.62 9.63 -0.95
N GLY A 45 -15.41 10.14 -1.20
CA GLY A 45 -14.72 9.85 -2.46
C GLY A 45 -13.99 8.50 -2.44
N ALA A 46 -13.91 7.86 -3.60
CA ALA A 46 -13.22 6.57 -3.75
C ALA A 46 -11.72 6.72 -4.03
N GLU A 47 -11.33 7.71 -4.82
CA GLU A 47 -9.96 7.84 -5.33
C GLU A 47 -9.49 9.29 -5.37
N ARG A 48 -8.18 9.47 -5.49
CA ARG A 48 -7.57 10.78 -5.67
C ARG A 48 -6.43 10.71 -6.66
N ILE A 49 -6.40 11.68 -7.57
CA ILE A 49 -5.38 11.78 -8.60
C ILE A 49 -4.28 12.70 -8.09
N ILE A 50 -3.04 12.24 -8.19
CA ILE A 50 -1.83 13.01 -7.97
C ILE A 50 -1.25 13.37 -9.33
N VAL A 51 -1.02 14.64 -9.59
CA VAL A 51 -0.41 15.12 -10.84
C VAL A 51 0.87 15.90 -10.51
N GLY A 52 1.95 15.58 -11.22
CA GLY A 52 3.23 16.28 -11.07
C GLY A 52 3.79 16.17 -9.64
N ALA A 53 4.19 17.29 -9.06
CA ALA A 53 4.83 17.37 -7.74
C ALA A 53 3.84 17.39 -6.55
N THR A 54 2.57 17.08 -6.79
CA THR A 54 1.54 17.01 -5.74
C THR A 54 1.89 15.93 -4.71
N GLN A 55 1.62 16.20 -3.43
CA GLN A 55 1.75 15.22 -2.35
C GLN A 55 0.38 14.90 -1.78
N LEU A 56 0.13 13.65 -1.41
CA LEU A 56 -1.03 13.29 -0.58
C LEU A 56 -0.59 13.08 0.85
N LEU A 57 -1.39 13.56 1.80
CA LEU A 57 -1.10 13.58 3.22
C LEU A 57 -2.23 12.91 3.99
N THR A 58 -1.87 12.15 5.01
CA THR A 58 -2.82 11.68 6.02
C THR A 58 -2.11 11.46 7.34
N THR A 59 -2.87 11.39 8.43
CA THR A 59 -2.34 11.12 9.76
C THR A 59 -3.01 9.89 10.34
N PHE A 60 -2.25 9.08 11.07
CA PHE A 60 -2.78 7.94 11.80
C PHE A 60 -2.12 7.85 13.18
N PRO A 61 -2.84 7.33 14.19
CA PRO A 61 -2.22 6.99 15.47
C PRO A 61 -1.40 5.71 15.27
N ALA A 62 -0.12 5.70 15.63
CA ALA A 62 0.64 4.46 15.82
C ALA A 62 0.56 4.10 17.31
N PRO A 63 -0.12 3.01 17.71
CA PRO A 63 -0.32 2.71 19.12
C PRO A 63 0.98 2.33 19.85
N VAL A 64 1.93 1.73 19.15
CA VAL A 64 3.19 1.23 19.73
C VAL A 64 4.34 1.43 18.75
N ASP A 65 5.56 1.49 19.28
CA ASP A 65 6.77 1.44 18.46
C ASP A 65 6.87 0.08 17.77
N GLY A 66 7.08 0.06 16.45
CA GLY A 66 7.18 -1.22 15.75
C GLY A 66 7.36 -1.13 14.24
N LEU A 67 7.41 -2.31 13.62
CA LEU A 67 7.43 -2.45 12.16
C LEU A 67 5.99 -2.42 11.64
N TYR A 68 5.66 -1.41 10.85
CA TYR A 68 4.36 -1.29 10.18
C TYR A 68 4.52 -1.56 8.69
N THR A 69 3.45 -2.06 8.09
CA THR A 69 3.31 -2.33 6.67
C THR A 69 2.30 -1.37 6.08
N ILE A 70 2.73 -0.57 5.11
CA ILE A 70 1.91 0.37 4.37
C ILE A 70 1.64 -0.23 3.01
N ARG A 71 0.38 -0.50 2.70
CA ARG A 71 -0.06 -0.95 1.38
C ARG A 71 -0.79 0.19 0.68
N VAL A 72 -0.37 0.49 -0.54
CA VAL A 72 -0.96 1.51 -1.39
C VAL A 72 -1.55 0.84 -2.62
N ARG A 73 -2.85 1.01 -2.85
CA ARG A 73 -3.53 0.58 -4.07
C ARG A 73 -3.53 1.74 -5.06
N ALA A 74 -2.83 1.58 -6.17
CA ALA A 74 -2.59 2.67 -7.11
C ALA A 74 -2.51 2.19 -8.57
N ALA A 75 -2.71 3.13 -9.49
CA ALA A 75 -2.48 2.97 -10.92
C ALA A 75 -1.86 4.25 -11.50
N SER A 76 -1.28 4.18 -12.70
CA SER A 76 -0.90 5.35 -13.49
C SER A 76 -1.73 5.43 -14.77
N GLU A 77 -2.14 6.62 -15.18
CA GLU A 77 -2.89 6.80 -16.44
C GLU A 77 -2.03 6.48 -17.66
N ARG A 78 -0.73 6.80 -17.56
CA ARG A 78 0.28 6.51 -18.57
C ARG A 78 1.23 5.45 -18.04
N VAL A 79 1.31 4.33 -18.74
CA VAL A 79 2.31 3.28 -18.49
C VAL A 79 3.41 3.44 -19.53
N ASP A 80 4.40 4.26 -19.20
CA ASP A 80 5.55 4.53 -20.05
C ASP A 80 6.69 3.53 -19.81
N ARG A 81 7.76 3.59 -20.62
CA ARG A 81 8.95 2.75 -20.42
C ARG A 81 9.62 2.97 -19.07
N GLU A 82 9.57 4.19 -18.54
CA GLU A 82 9.98 4.48 -17.17
C GLU A 82 8.74 4.60 -16.29
N PRO A 83 8.51 3.63 -15.37
CA PRO A 83 7.33 3.65 -14.52
C PRO A 83 7.34 4.84 -13.57
N LEU A 84 6.14 5.27 -13.17
CA LEU A 84 5.98 6.27 -12.12
C LEU A 84 6.52 5.70 -10.81
N ARG A 85 7.34 6.48 -10.10
CA ARG A 85 7.88 6.15 -8.79
C ARG A 85 7.12 6.92 -7.74
N LEU A 86 6.50 6.19 -6.82
CA LEU A 86 5.79 6.75 -5.68
C LEU A 86 6.65 6.54 -4.43
N ALA A 87 7.13 7.63 -3.84
CA ALA A 87 7.80 7.63 -2.56
C ALA A 87 6.77 7.69 -1.43
N VAL A 88 6.94 6.82 -0.44
CA VAL A 88 6.17 6.79 0.80
C VAL A 88 7.05 7.40 1.88
N ARG A 89 6.65 8.54 2.43
CA ARG A 89 7.33 9.21 3.54
C ARG A 89 6.51 9.07 4.80
N VAL A 90 7.18 8.75 5.90
CA VAL A 90 6.56 8.57 7.22
C VAL A 90 7.24 9.52 8.20
N GLY A 91 6.44 10.27 8.96
CA GLY A 91 6.93 11.34 9.82
C GLY A 91 7.35 12.58 9.02
N THR A 92 8.35 13.30 9.54
CA THR A 92 8.73 14.62 9.03
C THR A 92 9.76 14.59 7.91
N SER A 93 10.68 13.62 7.89
CA SER A 93 11.85 13.70 7.00
C SER A 93 12.24 12.42 6.25
N ALA A 94 11.89 11.23 6.73
CA ALA A 94 12.41 9.99 6.16
C ALA A 94 11.47 9.38 5.09
N ILE A 95 11.99 9.18 3.87
CA ILE A 95 11.33 8.32 2.88
C ILE A 95 11.44 6.88 3.39
N ALA A 96 10.30 6.28 3.74
CA ALA A 96 10.19 4.90 4.20
C ALA A 96 10.44 3.89 3.07
N GLY A 97 10.15 4.28 1.83
CA GLY A 97 10.46 3.48 0.64
C GLY A 97 9.91 4.10 -0.64
N GLU A 98 10.32 3.56 -1.78
CA GLU A 98 9.81 3.91 -3.10
C GLU A 98 9.23 2.69 -3.80
N VAL A 99 8.08 2.86 -4.45
CA VAL A 99 7.42 1.80 -5.22
C VAL A 99 7.26 2.23 -6.68
N ARG A 100 7.47 1.28 -7.60
CA ARG A 100 7.30 1.50 -9.04
C ARG A 100 5.88 1.13 -9.43
N ILE A 101 5.10 2.12 -9.84
CA ILE A 101 3.72 1.95 -10.30
C ILE A 101 3.75 1.56 -11.78
N THR A 102 3.31 0.34 -12.05
CA THR A 102 3.23 -0.28 -13.38
C THR A 102 1.80 -0.64 -13.78
N ALA A 103 0.87 -0.58 -12.83
CA ALA A 103 -0.53 -0.91 -13.03
C ALA A 103 -1.29 0.20 -13.76
N ASN A 104 -2.25 -0.19 -14.59
CA ASN A 104 -3.13 0.73 -15.30
C ASN A 104 -4.47 0.91 -14.53
N PRO A 105 -5.29 1.93 -14.86
CA PRO A 105 -6.50 2.22 -14.09
C PRO A 105 -7.60 1.14 -14.17
N LYS A 106 -7.58 0.30 -15.22
CA LYS A 106 -8.55 -0.82 -15.34
C LYS A 106 -8.24 -1.95 -14.36
N GLN A 107 -6.98 -2.12 -13.98
CA GLN A 107 -6.54 -3.12 -13.03
C GLN A 107 -5.51 -2.51 -12.06
N PRO A 108 -5.97 -1.78 -11.02
CA PRO A 108 -5.07 -1.15 -10.06
C PRO A 108 -4.22 -2.18 -9.30
N GLY A 109 -2.94 -1.84 -9.10
CA GLY A 109 -1.97 -2.69 -8.40
C GLY A 109 -1.88 -2.35 -6.92
N SER A 110 -1.43 -3.31 -6.11
CA SER A 110 -1.16 -3.13 -4.68
C SER A 110 0.35 -3.16 -4.42
N TYR A 111 0.86 -2.08 -3.84
CA TYR A 111 2.29 -1.87 -3.58
C TYR A 111 2.52 -1.76 -2.08
N THR A 112 3.57 -2.41 -1.57
CA THR A 112 3.78 -2.52 -0.12
C THR A 112 5.15 -1.97 0.29
N VAL A 113 5.18 -1.20 1.37
CA VAL A 113 6.39 -0.67 2.01
C VAL A 113 6.31 -0.97 3.50
N SER A 114 7.35 -1.59 4.06
CA SER A 114 7.45 -1.84 5.49
C SER A 114 8.50 -0.92 6.12
N CYS A 115 8.15 -0.27 7.23
CA CYS A 115 9.03 0.67 7.91
C CYS A 115 8.79 0.69 9.42
N LYS A 116 9.80 1.11 10.19
CA LYS A 116 9.67 1.29 11.64
C LYS A 116 8.98 2.63 11.91
N ILE A 117 7.93 2.61 12.71
CA ILE A 117 7.16 3.79 13.10
C ILE A 117 7.16 3.87 14.63
N PRO A 118 7.52 5.03 15.23
CA PRO A 118 7.38 5.24 16.65
C PRO A 118 5.90 5.39 17.04
N ALA A 119 5.58 5.12 18.30
CA ALA A 119 4.28 5.33 18.88
C ALA A 119 3.91 6.83 18.83
N GLY A 120 2.61 7.08 18.74
CA GLY A 120 2.03 8.41 18.66
C GLY A 120 1.49 8.75 17.28
N LYS A 121 1.01 9.98 17.14
CA LYS A 121 0.41 10.48 15.91
C LYS A 121 1.50 10.69 14.86
N THR A 122 1.39 9.96 13.75
CA THR A 122 2.38 9.98 12.67
C THR A 122 1.73 10.46 11.36
N ASN A 123 2.49 11.25 10.59
CA ASN A 123 2.09 11.70 9.26
C ASN A 123 2.60 10.74 8.19
N LEU A 124 1.77 10.47 7.19
CA LEU A 124 2.10 9.73 6.00
C LEU A 124 1.96 10.64 4.79
N ALA A 125 2.99 10.67 3.95
CA ALA A 125 2.98 11.40 2.69
C ALA A 125 3.26 10.46 1.52
N LEU A 126 2.42 10.53 0.48
CA LEU A 126 2.66 9.90 -0.82
C LEU A 126 3.14 10.97 -1.78
N ILE A 127 4.31 10.76 -2.40
CA ILE A 127 5.01 11.76 -3.20
C ILE A 127 5.41 11.12 -4.53
N VAL A 128 5.12 11.79 -5.65
CA VAL A 128 5.64 11.34 -6.95
C VAL A 128 7.12 11.71 -7.05
N ALA A 129 8.00 10.71 -7.00
CA ALA A 129 9.45 10.92 -7.00
C ALA A 129 10.01 11.30 -8.38
N ASN A 130 9.30 10.97 -9.46
CA ASN A 130 9.64 11.36 -10.83
C ASN A 130 8.46 12.10 -11.51
N PRO A 131 8.17 13.35 -11.09
CA PRO A 131 6.93 14.04 -11.45
C PRO A 131 6.81 14.44 -12.92
N LEU A 132 7.91 14.46 -13.68
CA LEU A 132 7.94 14.88 -15.08
C LEU A 132 8.47 13.77 -15.98
N ILE A 133 7.86 13.63 -17.16
CA ILE A 133 8.40 12.85 -18.28
C ILE A 133 9.39 13.76 -19.01
N GLN A 134 10.66 13.38 -19.02
CA GLN A 134 11.67 14.11 -19.80
C GLN A 134 11.45 13.82 -21.30
N PRO A 135 11.32 14.84 -22.15
CA PRO A 135 11.35 14.63 -23.59
C PRO A 135 12.70 14.04 -23.98
N LYS A 136 12.71 13.02 -24.84
CA LYS A 136 13.96 12.45 -25.35
C LYS A 136 14.71 13.55 -26.10
N ALA A 137 15.88 13.94 -25.61
CA ALA A 137 16.83 14.70 -26.40
C ALA A 137 17.11 13.92 -27.69
N GLN A 138 16.77 14.50 -28.84
CA GLN A 138 17.14 13.93 -30.14
C GLN A 138 18.67 13.80 -30.18
N PRO A 139 19.23 12.66 -30.61
CA PRO A 139 20.66 12.58 -30.85
C PRO A 139 21.02 13.62 -31.91
N LYS A 140 21.87 14.59 -31.55
CA LYS A 140 22.43 15.58 -32.49
C LYS A 140 22.93 14.83 -33.71
N SER A 141 22.26 14.99 -34.84
CA SER A 141 22.74 14.50 -36.12
C SER A 141 24.12 15.11 -36.34
N GLN A 142 25.13 14.25 -36.30
CA GLN A 142 26.48 14.63 -36.70
C GLN A 142 26.38 15.15 -38.13
N ALA A 143 26.70 16.44 -38.30
CA ALA A 143 26.91 17.03 -39.59
C ALA A 143 27.97 16.20 -40.32
N LYS A 144 27.52 15.38 -41.28
CA LYS A 144 28.40 14.75 -42.24
C LYS A 144 29.04 15.86 -43.07
N GLU A 145 30.33 16.07 -42.85
CA GLU A 145 31.22 16.71 -43.81
C GLU A 145 30.97 16.14 -45.21
N ALA A 146 30.48 16.99 -46.10
CA ALA A 146 30.39 16.69 -47.52
C ALA A 146 31.76 16.95 -48.15
N GLN A 147 32.47 15.87 -48.50
CA GLN A 147 33.52 15.93 -49.51
C GLN A 147 32.88 15.92 -50.91
N PRO A 148 33.37 16.73 -51.87
CA PRO A 148 32.81 16.84 -53.20
C PRO A 148 33.31 15.69 -54.10
N LYS A 149 32.43 15.12 -54.92
CA LYS A 149 32.82 14.34 -56.10
C LYS A 149 32.08 14.87 -57.33
N ASP A 150 32.89 15.14 -58.33
CA ASP A 150 32.58 15.73 -59.64
C ASP A 150 31.67 14.87 -60.54
N ALA A 151 31.02 15.61 -61.45
CA ALA A 151 30.61 15.27 -62.83
C ALA A 151 29.47 14.23 -63.02
N GLN A 152 28.23 14.67 -63.32
CA GLN A 152 27.66 15.11 -64.63
C GLN A 152 27.11 13.93 -65.50
N PRO A 153 26.22 14.15 -66.50
CA PRO A 153 24.84 14.67 -66.40
C PRO A 153 23.85 13.94 -67.34
N LYS A 154 22.55 13.81 -67.04
CA LYS A 154 21.51 13.58 -68.09
C LYS A 154 20.16 14.21 -67.72
N ASP A 155 19.93 15.40 -68.27
CA ASP A 155 18.61 16.00 -68.52
C ASP A 155 18.02 15.45 -69.84
N PRO A 156 16.81 15.86 -70.29
CA PRO A 156 15.54 15.94 -69.57
C PRO A 156 14.39 15.36 -70.44
N LYS A 157 13.21 15.07 -69.89
CA LYS A 157 11.99 15.02 -70.73
C LYS A 157 10.75 15.53 -70.01
N ALA A 158 10.23 16.62 -70.55
CA ALA A 158 9.04 17.35 -70.14
C ALA A 158 7.73 16.62 -70.51
N ARG A 159 6.67 16.85 -69.72
CA ARG A 159 5.42 17.55 -70.13
C ARG A 159 4.37 17.56 -68.99
N LYS A 160 3.79 18.75 -68.77
CA LYS A 160 2.59 19.11 -67.95
C LYS A 160 1.29 18.75 -68.72
N PRO A 161 0.08 19.28 -68.36
CA PRO A 161 -0.72 19.27 -67.11
C PRO A 161 -2.15 18.73 -67.36
N GLY A 162 -2.95 18.48 -66.31
CA GLY A 162 -4.41 18.35 -66.47
C GLY A 162 -5.16 17.75 -65.29
N ASP A 163 -5.83 18.61 -64.52
CA ASP A 163 -7.02 18.27 -63.72
C ASP A 163 -8.26 18.31 -64.65
N PRO A 164 -9.35 17.53 -64.39
CA PRO A 164 -10.31 17.90 -63.34
C PRO A 164 -10.92 16.73 -62.52
N GLN A 165 -11.28 17.06 -61.28
CA GLN A 165 -12.18 16.37 -60.35
C GLN A 165 -13.54 15.97 -61.00
N PRO A 166 -14.31 14.99 -60.46
CA PRO A 166 -15.23 15.33 -59.36
C PRO A 166 -15.60 14.22 -58.34
N ALA A 167 -15.90 14.72 -57.12
CA ALA A 167 -17.00 14.38 -56.22
C ALA A 167 -17.13 13.01 -55.47
N ASP A 168 -17.42 13.19 -54.17
CA ASP A 168 -18.34 12.42 -53.33
C ASP A 168 -17.89 11.13 -52.61
N LYS A 169 -17.51 11.26 -51.32
CA LYS A 169 -18.40 10.99 -50.17
C LYS A 169 -17.70 10.99 -48.81
N LYS A 170 -18.28 11.79 -47.89
CA LYS A 170 -18.46 11.57 -46.45
C LYS A 170 -17.52 10.58 -45.73
N SER A 171 -16.63 11.12 -44.91
CA SER A 171 -16.37 10.60 -43.56
C SER A 171 -15.90 11.74 -42.66
N ALA A 172 -16.78 12.17 -41.75
CA ALA A 172 -16.39 13.01 -40.64
C ALA A 172 -15.59 12.14 -39.66
N SER A 173 -14.26 12.18 -39.77
CA SER A 173 -13.38 11.71 -38.72
C SER A 173 -13.34 12.75 -37.60
N PRO A 174 -13.42 12.36 -36.32
CA PRO A 174 -13.27 13.28 -35.21
C PRO A 174 -11.87 13.90 -35.24
N ALA A 175 -11.79 15.18 -34.88
CA ALA A 175 -10.55 15.96 -34.87
C ALA A 175 -9.40 15.17 -34.20
N PRO A 176 -8.22 15.06 -34.84
CA PRO A 176 -7.04 14.53 -34.17
C PRO A 176 -6.74 15.44 -32.99
N MET A 177 -6.67 14.85 -31.80
CA MET A 177 -6.11 15.49 -30.61
C MET A 177 -4.79 16.15 -31.02
N ALA A 178 -4.71 17.46 -30.82
CA ALA A 178 -3.50 18.22 -31.09
C ALA A 178 -2.31 17.53 -30.41
N GLU A 179 -1.38 17.00 -31.21
CA GLU A 179 -0.08 16.55 -30.72
C GLU A 179 0.59 17.75 -30.05
N LEU A 180 0.70 17.68 -28.72
CA LEU A 180 1.46 18.65 -27.94
C LEU A 180 2.90 18.68 -28.47
N PRO A 181 3.52 19.87 -28.59
CA PRO A 181 4.88 20.00 -29.12
C PRO A 181 5.87 19.17 -28.29
N ALA A 182 6.77 18.48 -28.98
CA ALA A 182 7.66 17.43 -28.45
C ALA A 182 8.67 17.88 -27.37
N ASP A 183 8.68 19.17 -27.00
CA ASP A 183 9.64 19.78 -26.06
C ASP A 183 9.02 20.19 -24.71
N VAL A 184 7.71 20.01 -24.50
CA VAL A 184 7.06 20.38 -23.22
C VAL A 184 7.12 19.19 -22.24
N PRO A 185 7.71 19.35 -21.04
CA PRO A 185 7.67 18.32 -20.00
C PRO A 185 6.22 18.00 -19.63
N VAL A 186 5.83 16.72 -19.76
CA VAL A 186 4.48 16.28 -19.40
C VAL A 186 4.49 15.78 -17.96
N PRO A 187 3.59 16.27 -17.08
CA PRO A 187 3.51 15.77 -15.71
C PRO A 187 3.01 14.32 -15.69
N ARG A 188 3.60 13.51 -14.81
CA ARG A 188 3.12 12.17 -14.51
C ARG A 188 1.89 12.24 -13.60
N SER A 189 0.95 11.34 -13.80
CA SER A 189 -0.25 11.19 -12.98
C SER A 189 -0.32 9.79 -12.34
N ALA A 190 -0.71 9.74 -11.07
CA ALA A 190 -1.03 8.52 -10.34
C ALA A 190 -2.46 8.63 -9.77
N ILE A 191 -3.23 7.55 -9.88
CA ILE A 191 -4.53 7.41 -9.23
C ILE A 191 -4.32 6.58 -7.97
N ILE A 192 -4.59 7.16 -6.80
CA ILE A 192 -4.55 6.46 -5.52
C ILE A 192 -5.99 6.07 -5.16
N TYR A 193 -6.20 4.77 -4.95
CA TYR A 193 -7.51 4.22 -4.59
C TYR A 193 -7.62 4.02 -3.09
N ALA A 194 -6.57 3.49 -2.47
CA ALA A 194 -6.58 3.19 -1.05
C ALA A 194 -5.17 3.19 -0.46
N VAL A 195 -5.12 3.51 0.82
CA VAL A 195 -3.94 3.35 1.66
C VAL A 195 -4.35 2.58 2.90
N GLU A 196 -3.65 1.48 3.13
CA GLU A 196 -3.81 0.62 4.30
C GLU A 196 -2.51 0.68 5.10
N VAL A 197 -2.62 0.95 6.40
CA VAL A 197 -1.50 0.88 7.34
C VAL A 197 -1.81 -0.22 8.33
N THR A 198 -0.94 -1.20 8.39
CA THR A 198 -1.09 -2.37 9.25
C THR A 198 0.10 -2.49 10.18
N GLY A 199 -0.10 -2.57 11.50
CA GLY A 199 1.01 -2.97 12.38
C GLY A 199 0.88 -2.68 13.87
N PRO A 200 1.95 -2.99 14.61
CA PRO A 200 2.95 -3.99 14.23
C PRO A 200 2.31 -5.38 14.13
N PRO A 201 2.87 -6.31 13.34
CA PRO A 201 2.35 -7.68 13.29
C PRO A 201 2.31 -8.24 14.72
N ALA A 202 1.24 -8.95 15.06
CA ALA A 202 1.15 -9.66 16.33
C ALA A 202 2.44 -10.47 16.52
N ALA A 203 3.05 -10.38 17.70
CA ALA A 203 4.27 -11.12 17.98
C ALA A 203 3.98 -12.60 17.71
N GLN A 204 4.88 -13.30 17.00
CA GLN A 204 4.69 -14.74 16.83
C GLN A 204 4.58 -15.39 18.21
N ALA A 205 3.59 -16.27 18.38
CA ALA A 205 3.40 -16.98 19.63
C ALA A 205 4.74 -17.59 20.06
N SER A 206 5.21 -17.20 21.24
CA SER A 206 6.46 -17.70 21.84
C SER A 206 6.41 -19.23 21.94
N GLU A 207 7.57 -19.90 22.02
CA GLU A 207 7.59 -21.37 22.21
C GLU A 207 6.80 -21.79 23.45
N LEU A 208 6.82 -20.97 24.50
CA LEU A 208 6.05 -21.21 25.72
C LEU A 208 4.54 -21.08 25.46
N GLN A 209 4.09 -20.05 24.71
CA GLN A 209 2.69 -19.95 24.27
C GLN A 209 2.30 -21.14 23.38
N ARG A 210 3.14 -21.57 22.44
CA ARG A 210 2.85 -22.76 21.61
C ARG A 210 2.73 -24.04 22.43
N ARG A 211 3.45 -24.15 23.56
CA ARG A 211 3.37 -25.29 24.50
C ARG A 211 2.15 -25.23 25.44
N LEU A 212 1.53 -24.06 25.60
CA LEU A 212 0.34 -23.84 26.43
C LEU A 212 -0.94 -23.89 25.60
N PHE A 213 -0.95 -23.26 24.42
CA PHE A 213 -2.05 -23.28 23.46
C PHE A 213 -1.97 -24.52 22.57
N VAL A 214 -2.37 -25.66 23.12
CA VAL A 214 -2.36 -26.96 22.40
C VAL A 214 -3.40 -27.02 21.28
N ALA A 215 -4.40 -26.13 21.31
CA ALA A 215 -5.42 -26.00 20.28
C ALA A 215 -5.71 -24.50 20.04
N MET A 216 -5.83 -24.07 18.79
CA MET A 216 -6.37 -22.75 18.45
C MET A 216 -7.73 -22.92 17.77
N PRO A 217 -8.66 -21.97 17.95
CA PRO A 217 -9.88 -21.97 17.18
C PRO A 217 -9.57 -21.78 15.71
N ASP A 218 -10.18 -22.61 14.88
CA ASP A 218 -10.15 -22.48 13.44
C ASP A 218 -11.56 -22.71 12.88
N LYS A 219 -11.71 -22.89 11.57
CA LYS A 219 -13.02 -23.10 10.96
C LYS A 219 -13.66 -24.43 11.36
N ASP A 220 -12.85 -25.40 11.74
CA ASP A 220 -13.25 -26.77 12.06
C ASP A 220 -13.28 -27.03 13.59
N LEU A 221 -12.67 -26.13 14.38
CA LEU A 221 -12.61 -26.20 15.84
C LEU A 221 -13.16 -24.90 16.47
N PRO A 222 -14.38 -24.92 17.05
CA PRO A 222 -14.96 -23.74 17.66
C PRO A 222 -14.19 -23.30 18.91
N LYS A 223 -14.23 -21.99 19.21
CA LYS A 223 -13.54 -21.34 20.35
C LYS A 223 -13.68 -22.11 21.67
N ARG A 224 -14.91 -22.50 22.04
CA ARG A 224 -15.20 -23.21 23.29
C ARG A 224 -14.52 -24.58 23.37
N GLU A 225 -14.43 -25.31 22.25
CA GLU A 225 -13.75 -26.62 22.22
C GLU A 225 -12.23 -26.48 22.26
N ALA A 226 -11.68 -25.49 21.58
CA ALA A 226 -10.26 -25.15 21.69
C ALA A 226 -9.90 -24.78 23.14
N ALA A 227 -10.71 -23.94 23.79
CA ALA A 227 -10.55 -23.58 25.19
C ALA A 227 -10.64 -24.80 26.11
N ARG A 228 -11.59 -25.72 25.87
CA ARG A 228 -11.70 -26.97 26.67
C ARG A 228 -10.43 -27.81 26.59
N ARG A 229 -9.86 -28.01 25.38
CA ARG A 229 -8.61 -28.78 25.21
C ARG A 229 -7.42 -28.13 25.91
N ILE A 230 -7.36 -26.80 25.89
CA ILE A 230 -6.34 -26.04 26.62
C ILE A 230 -6.54 -26.23 28.13
N ALA A 231 -7.75 -25.97 28.64
CA ALA A 231 -8.10 -26.09 30.06
C ALA A 231 -7.83 -27.50 30.61
N GLU A 232 -8.16 -28.56 29.86
CA GLU A 232 -7.84 -29.94 30.23
C GLU A 232 -6.33 -30.18 30.34
N THR A 233 -5.55 -29.65 29.40
CA THR A 233 -4.08 -29.80 29.41
C THR A 233 -3.49 -29.08 30.63
N PHE A 234 -3.96 -27.87 30.92
CA PHE A 234 -3.54 -27.11 32.10
C PHE A 234 -3.93 -27.82 33.40
N ALA A 235 -5.18 -28.25 33.51
CA ALA A 235 -5.69 -28.92 34.70
C ALA A 235 -4.97 -30.24 34.98
N ARG A 236 -4.60 -31.01 33.93
CA ARG A 236 -3.76 -32.22 34.09
C ARG A 236 -2.34 -31.92 34.58
N ARG A 237 -1.79 -30.75 34.27
CA ARG A 237 -0.47 -30.31 34.77
C ARG A 237 -0.56 -29.74 36.19
N ALA A 238 -1.67 -29.07 36.52
CA ALA A 238 -1.88 -28.41 37.81
C ALA A 238 -2.35 -29.38 38.90
N TYR A 239 -3.24 -30.33 38.56
CA TYR A 239 -3.75 -31.31 39.50
C TYR A 239 -2.90 -32.58 39.49
N ARG A 240 -2.70 -33.14 40.68
CA ARG A 240 -2.07 -34.46 40.84
C ARG A 240 -3.01 -35.63 40.49
N ARG A 241 -4.27 -35.34 40.18
CA ARG A 241 -5.30 -36.29 39.75
C ARG A 241 -5.90 -35.84 38.41
N PRO A 242 -6.49 -36.75 37.61
CA PRO A 242 -7.21 -36.36 36.42
C PRO A 242 -8.32 -35.34 36.76
N PRO A 243 -8.45 -34.23 35.99
CA PRO A 243 -9.51 -33.26 36.22
C PRO A 243 -10.88 -33.87 35.93
N SER A 244 -11.87 -33.52 36.74
CA SER A 244 -13.27 -33.87 36.50
C SER A 244 -13.91 -32.91 35.49
N SER A 245 -14.98 -33.36 34.84
CA SER A 245 -15.70 -32.54 33.86
C SER A 245 -16.25 -31.24 34.49
N GLU A 246 -16.69 -31.28 35.74
CA GLU A 246 -17.21 -30.11 36.47
C GLU A 246 -16.13 -29.05 36.71
N GLU A 247 -14.90 -29.47 37.06
CA GLU A 247 -13.77 -28.55 37.24
C GLU A 247 -13.39 -27.86 35.93
N ILE A 248 -13.45 -28.58 34.81
CA ILE A 248 -13.21 -28.00 33.48
C ILE A 248 -14.32 -27.01 33.12
N GLU A 249 -15.58 -27.32 33.40
CA GLU A 249 -16.69 -26.38 33.16
C GLU A 249 -16.55 -25.09 33.98
N VAL A 250 -16.02 -25.15 35.21
CA VAL A 250 -15.73 -23.93 36.00
C VAL A 250 -14.67 -23.07 35.32
N LEU A 251 -13.61 -23.67 34.77
CA LEU A 251 -12.58 -22.95 34.02
C LEU A 251 -13.16 -22.35 32.72
N LEU A 252 -14.04 -23.08 32.04
CA LEU A 252 -14.69 -22.60 30.82
C LEU A 252 -15.63 -21.41 31.08
N LYS A 253 -16.26 -21.31 32.25
CA LYS A 253 -17.07 -20.13 32.61
C LYS A 253 -16.24 -18.85 32.67
N VAL A 254 -14.98 -18.93 33.12
CA VAL A 254 -14.07 -17.77 33.13
C VAL A 254 -13.73 -17.36 31.70
N PHE A 255 -13.45 -18.34 30.83
CA PHE A 255 -13.23 -18.11 29.40
C PHE A 255 -14.45 -17.46 28.73
N GLU A 256 -15.66 -17.95 28.99
CA GLU A 256 -16.91 -17.41 28.43
C GLU A 256 -17.15 -15.97 28.89
N LEU A 257 -16.84 -15.65 30.15
CA LEU A 257 -16.92 -14.30 30.66
C LEU A 257 -15.97 -13.35 29.91
N ALA A 258 -14.74 -13.78 29.64
CA ALA A 258 -13.78 -12.98 28.88
C ALA A 258 -14.12 -12.87 27.38
N ASP A 259 -14.59 -13.94 26.74
CA ASP A 259 -15.03 -13.92 25.33
C ASP A 259 -16.26 -13.00 25.16
N SER A 260 -17.13 -12.90 26.18
CA SER A 260 -18.26 -11.97 26.18
C SER A 260 -17.87 -10.48 26.24
N GLN A 261 -16.62 -10.17 26.63
CA GLN A 261 -16.07 -8.81 26.67
C GLN A 261 -15.34 -8.43 25.37
N GLU A 262 -15.50 -9.22 24.29
CA GLU A 262 -14.84 -9.04 22.98
C GLU A 262 -13.30 -9.06 23.04
N GLU A 263 -12.73 -9.66 24.09
CA GLU A 263 -11.28 -9.86 24.18
C GLU A 263 -10.79 -10.85 23.10
N VAL A 264 -9.53 -10.71 22.70
CA VAL A 264 -8.94 -11.64 21.73
C VAL A 264 -8.86 -13.05 22.37
N PHE A 265 -9.10 -14.13 21.62
CA PHE A 265 -9.12 -15.50 22.17
C PHE A 265 -7.88 -15.86 23.03
N SER A 266 -6.70 -15.38 22.64
CA SER A 266 -5.47 -15.56 23.41
C SER A 266 -5.44 -14.81 24.74
N GLU A 267 -6.27 -13.79 24.89
CA GLU A 267 -6.51 -13.02 26.11
C GLU A 267 -7.55 -13.71 26.99
N SER A 268 -8.60 -14.28 26.39
CA SER A 268 -9.65 -15.00 27.11
C SER A 268 -9.20 -16.31 27.78
N VAL A 269 -8.05 -16.85 27.42
CA VAL A 269 -7.50 -18.14 27.92
C VAL A 269 -6.27 -17.94 28.83
N LYS A 270 -6.03 -16.71 29.33
CA LYS A 270 -4.91 -16.40 30.23
C LYS A 270 -5.14 -16.86 31.67
#